data_AF-A0A833GF06-F1
#
_entry.id   AF-A0A833GF06-F1
#
_cell.length_a   1.000
_cell.length_b   1.000
_cell.length_c   1.000
_cell.angle_alpha   90.00
_cell.angle_beta   90.00
_cell.angle_gamma   90.00
#
_symmetry.space_group_name_H-M   'P 1'
#
loop_
_entity.id
_entity.type
_entity.pdbx_description
1 polymer ?
#
loop_
_entity_poly.entity_id
_entity_poly.type
_entity_poly.pdbx_seq_one_letter_code
_entity_poly.pdbx_strand_id
1 'polypeptide(L)'
;MAIAATFGKWGNEPALAAPLAIAGIGAATLIGAWIFEYGFGIQPCPLCLEQRIAYYFAIPLAALLALGAAAGASRKVLVLGLLAIAVGMIWNAGLGAYHSGVEWGWWKGPQDCAGPI
;
A
#
# COMPACT_ATOMS: atom_id res chain seq x y z
N MET A 1 -1.29 -8.72 31.53
CA MET A 1 -2.74 -8.45 31.44
C MET A 1 -3.07 -7.10 30.77
N ALA A 2 -2.41 -5.99 31.10
CA ALA A 2 -2.69 -4.67 30.48
C ALA A 2 -2.38 -4.58 28.96
N ILE A 3 -1.40 -5.35 28.46
CA ILE A 3 -1.03 -5.38 27.03
C ILE A 3 -2.15 -6.03 26.20
N ALA A 4 -2.71 -7.17 26.64
CA ALA A 4 -3.80 -7.87 25.94
C ALA A 4 -5.10 -7.05 25.88
N ALA A 5 -5.44 -6.33 26.97
CA ALA A 5 -6.57 -5.40 27.00
C ALA A 5 -6.37 -4.20 26.05
N THR A 6 -5.13 -3.84 25.75
CA THR A 6 -4.76 -2.76 24.83
C THR A 6 -4.87 -3.18 23.36
N PHE A 7 -4.53 -4.42 23.02
CA PHE A 7 -4.82 -4.97 21.69
C PHE A 7 -6.33 -5.17 21.45
N GLY A 8 -7.07 -5.59 22.48
CA GLY A 8 -8.53 -5.80 22.39
C GLY A 8 -9.34 -4.51 22.17
N LYS A 9 -8.92 -3.37 22.73
CA LYS A 9 -9.54 -2.06 22.47
C LYS A 9 -9.19 -1.54 21.06
N TRP A 10 -7.96 -1.72 20.60
CA TRP A 10 -7.51 -1.29 19.27
C TRP A 10 -8.22 -2.02 18.12
N GLY A 11 -8.56 -3.30 18.30
CA GLY A 11 -9.33 -4.05 17.31
C GLY A 11 -10.77 -3.53 17.10
N ASN A 12 -11.32 -2.80 18.08
CA ASN A 12 -12.69 -2.29 18.06
C ASN A 12 -12.77 -0.77 17.78
N GLU A 13 -11.62 -0.10 17.64
CA GLU A 13 -11.54 1.33 17.35
C GLU A 13 -11.23 1.54 15.86
N PRO A 14 -12.23 1.81 15.00
CA PRO A 14 -12.02 1.91 13.54
C PRO A 14 -11.00 2.98 13.14
N ALA A 15 -10.86 4.04 13.95
CA ALA A 15 -9.88 5.10 13.73
C ALA A 15 -8.41 4.63 13.83
N LEU A 16 -8.16 3.54 14.55
CA LEU A 16 -6.83 2.94 14.71
C LEU A 16 -6.69 1.66 13.88
N ALA A 17 -7.72 0.83 13.84
CA ALA A 17 -7.71 -0.43 13.10
C ALA A 17 -7.50 -0.24 11.59
N ALA A 18 -8.18 0.74 10.97
CA ALA A 18 -8.07 1.00 9.54
C ALA A 18 -6.65 1.39 9.09
N PRO A 19 -5.99 2.43 9.66
CA PRO A 19 -4.63 2.76 9.26
C PRO A 19 -3.62 1.64 9.57
N LEU A 20 -3.78 0.91 10.68
CA LEU A 20 -2.92 -0.25 10.97
C LEU A 20 -3.08 -1.37 9.92
N ALA A 21 -4.31 -1.67 9.50
CA ALA A 21 -4.58 -2.65 8.45
C ALA A 21 -3.96 -2.22 7.12
N ILE A 22 -4.11 -0.96 6.74
CA ILE A 22 -3.50 -0.41 5.52
C ILE A 22 -1.98 -0.54 5.57
N ALA A 23 -1.34 -0.12 6.68
CA ALA A 23 0.11 -0.21 6.83
C ALA A 23 0.60 -1.66 6.79
N GLY A 24 -0.08 -2.57 7.50
CA GLY A 24 0.28 -3.99 7.57
C GLY A 24 0.12 -4.71 6.23
N ILE A 25 -1.02 -4.54 5.56
CA ILE A 25 -1.28 -5.15 4.25
C ILE A 25 -0.31 -4.56 3.21
N GLY A 26 -0.15 -3.24 3.18
CA GLY A 26 0.78 -2.58 2.25
C GLY A 26 2.23 -3.06 2.43
N ALA A 27 2.69 -3.17 3.68
CA ALA A 27 4.02 -3.69 3.97
C ALA A 27 4.16 -5.14 3.52
N ALA A 28 3.17 -5.99 3.78
CA ALA A 28 3.17 -7.37 3.30
C ALA A 28 3.22 -7.45 1.76
N THR A 29 2.51 -6.57 1.05
CA THR A 29 2.57 -6.49 -0.42
C THR A 29 3.96 -6.12 -0.92
N LEU A 30 4.60 -5.09 -0.35
CA LEU A 30 5.97 -4.71 -0.74
C LEU A 30 7.00 -5.79 -0.43
N ILE A 31 6.89 -6.42 0.74
CA ILE A 31 7.75 -7.55 1.10
C ILE A 31 7.59 -8.68 0.10
N GLY A 32 6.36 -9.01 -0.30
CA GLY A 32 6.10 -9.97 -1.37
C GLY A 32 6.80 -9.60 -2.68
N ALA A 33 6.70 -8.34 -3.11
CA ALA A 33 7.38 -7.85 -4.31
C ALA A 33 8.92 -7.98 -4.23
N TRP A 34 9.52 -7.66 -3.07
CA TRP A 34 10.96 -7.84 -2.84
C TRP A 34 11.38 -9.29 -2.77
N ILE A 35 10.53 -10.19 -2.25
CA ILE A 35 10.80 -11.63 -2.28
C ILE A 35 10.85 -12.12 -3.74
N PHE A 36 9.94 -11.66 -4.61
CA PHE A 36 10.02 -12.01 -6.04
C PHE A 36 11.28 -11.46 -6.72
N GLU A 37 11.64 -10.21 -6.43
CA GLU A 37 12.83 -9.57 -7.01
C GLU A 37 14.15 -10.19 -6.52
N TYR A 38 14.37 -10.22 -5.20
CA TYR A 38 15.65 -10.63 -4.63
C TYR A 38 15.70 -12.11 -4.23
N GLY A 39 14.55 -12.71 -3.90
CA GLY A 39 14.47 -14.12 -3.54
C GLY A 39 14.34 -15.06 -4.74
N PHE A 40 13.54 -14.68 -5.74
CA PHE A 40 13.32 -15.47 -6.97
C PHE A 40 14.03 -14.91 -8.21
N GLY A 41 14.67 -13.74 -8.12
CA GLY A 41 15.41 -13.14 -9.24
C GLY A 41 14.53 -12.53 -10.34
N ILE A 42 13.23 -12.38 -10.11
CA ILE A 42 12.28 -11.86 -11.11
C ILE A 42 12.46 -10.35 -11.20
N GLN A 43 13.11 -9.89 -12.27
CA GLN A 43 13.41 -8.47 -12.46
C GLN A 43 12.13 -7.65 -12.64
N PRO A 44 11.97 -6.52 -11.92
CA PRO A 44 10.79 -5.68 -12.06
C PRO A 44 10.87 -4.87 -13.36
N CYS A 45 9.74 -4.72 -14.03
CA CYS A 45 9.59 -3.72 -15.09
C CYS A 45 9.47 -2.31 -14.46
N PRO A 46 9.69 -1.23 -15.24
CA PRO A 46 9.50 0.13 -14.75
C PRO A 46 8.11 0.39 -14.15
N LEU A 47 7.06 -0.18 -14.74
CA LEU A 47 5.68 0.01 -14.26
C LEU A 47 5.42 -0.67 -12.91
N CYS A 48 6.13 -1.77 -12.62
CA CYS A 48 6.12 -2.41 -11.30
C CYS A 48 6.77 -1.49 -10.26
N LEU A 49 7.90 -0.85 -10.60
CA LEU A 49 8.56 0.10 -9.72
C LEU A 49 7.71 1.34 -9.45
N GLU A 50 7.02 1.85 -10.48
CA GLU A 50 6.07 2.96 -10.31
C GLU A 50 4.93 2.61 -9.34
N GLN A 51 4.39 1.39 -9.43
CA GLN A 51 3.34 0.95 -8.49
C GLN A 51 3.82 0.87 -7.04
N ARG A 52 5.12 0.60 -6.80
CA ARG A 52 5.69 0.59 -5.44
C ARG A 52 5.69 1.97 -4.80
N ILE A 53 5.73 3.06 -5.58
CA ILE A 53 5.70 4.43 -5.06
C ILE A 53 4.44 4.68 -4.24
N ALA A 54 3.29 4.16 -4.68
CA ALA A 54 2.04 4.29 -3.95
C ALA A 54 2.12 3.64 -2.55
N TYR A 55 2.77 2.48 -2.45
CA TYR A 55 2.99 1.81 -1.17
C TYR A 55 4.03 2.51 -0.29
N TYR A 56 5.10 3.04 -0.89
CA TYR A 56 6.10 3.86 -0.16
C TYR A 56 5.51 5.14 0.41
N PHE A 57 4.43 5.67 -0.18
CA PHE A 57 3.66 6.77 0.37
C PHE A 57 2.62 6.31 1.40
N ALA A 58 1.81 5.31 1.04
CA ALA A 58 0.65 4.88 1.82
C ALA A 58 1.05 4.28 3.17
N ILE A 59 2.13 3.47 3.22
CA ILE A 59 2.53 2.77 4.45
C ILE A 59 2.99 3.75 5.54
N PRO A 60 3.94 4.68 5.29
CA PRO A 60 4.34 5.66 6.30
C PRO A 60 3.19 6.57 6.72
N LEU A 61 2.37 7.03 5.77
CA LEU A 61 1.22 7.88 6.11
C LEU A 61 0.20 7.12 6.97
N ALA A 62 -0.11 5.87 6.64
CA ALA A 62 -0.98 5.04 7.44
C ALA A 62 -0.42 4.82 8.86
N ALA A 63 0.88 4.55 8.99
CA ALA A 63 1.52 4.44 10.30
C ALA A 63 1.42 5.75 11.12
N LEU A 64 1.64 6.91 10.48
CA LEU A 64 1.46 8.21 11.12
C LEU A 64 0.01 8.47 11.55
N LEU A 65 -0.98 8.05 10.75
CA LEU A 65 -2.39 8.17 11.11
C LEU A 65 -2.78 7.26 12.27
N ALA A 66 -2.22 6.04 12.35
CA ALA A 66 -2.40 5.18 13.51
C ALA A 66 -1.81 5.81 14.79
N LEU A 67 -0.61 6.38 14.71
CA LEU A 67 0.00 7.13 15.82
C LEU A 67 -0.83 8.36 16.20
N GLY A 68 -1.32 9.10 15.20
CA GLY A 68 -2.20 10.25 15.40
C GLY A 68 -3.51 9.86 16.08
N ALA A 69 -4.14 8.77 15.66
CA ALA A 69 -5.36 8.25 16.29
C ALA A 69 -5.11 7.88 17.75
N ALA A 70 -4.01 7.19 18.06
CA ALA A 70 -3.62 6.85 19.42
C ALA A 70 -3.31 8.09 20.29
N ALA A 71 -2.83 9.18 19.67
CA ALA A 71 -2.53 10.46 20.33
C ALA A 71 -3.73 11.43 20.39
N GLY A 72 -4.93 11.02 19.94
CA GLY A 72 -6.13 11.86 19.99
C GLY A 72 -6.21 12.92 18.89
N ALA A 73 -5.60 12.67 17.72
CA ALA A 73 -5.73 13.54 16.56
C ALA A 73 -7.20 13.74 16.16
N SER A 74 -7.52 14.94 15.68
CA SER A 74 -8.90 15.27 15.28
C SER A 74 -9.39 14.37 14.15
N ARG A 75 -10.70 14.07 14.16
CA ARG A 75 -11.35 13.30 13.07
C ARG A 75 -11.08 13.88 11.69
N LYS A 76 -10.98 15.20 11.56
CA LYS A 76 -10.69 15.88 10.29
C LYS A 76 -9.32 15.47 9.74
N VAL A 77 -8.28 15.45 10.59
CA VAL A 77 -6.92 15.04 10.20
C VAL A 77 -6.91 13.58 9.76
N LEU A 78 -7.55 12.70 10.54
CA LEU A 78 -7.60 11.26 10.22
C LEU A 78 -8.32 10.99 8.90
N VAL A 79 -9.47 11.63 8.68
CA VAL A 79 -10.24 11.49 7.43
C VAL A 79 -9.46 12.02 6.24
N LEU A 80 -8.84 13.20 6.33
CA LEU A 80 -8.05 13.76 5.24
C LEU A 80 -6.84 12.87 4.88
N GLY A 81 -6.16 12.33 5.90
CA GLY A 81 -5.06 11.39 5.68
C GLY A 81 -5.52 10.09 4.99
N LEU A 82 -6.63 9.52 5.45
CA LEU A 82 -7.21 8.32 4.82
C LEU A 82 -7.69 8.59 3.39
N LEU A 83 -8.24 9.78 3.11
CA LEU A 83 -8.61 10.19 1.75
C LEU A 83 -7.39 10.33 0.84
N ALA A 84 -6.29 10.89 1.34
CA ALA A 84 -5.04 10.99 0.58
C ALA A 84 -4.50 9.60 0.22
N ILE A 85 -4.51 8.66 1.17
CA ILE A 85 -4.18 7.25 0.91
C ILE A 85 -5.12 6.66 -0.14
N ALA A 86 -6.45 6.85 0.02
CA ALA A 86 -7.44 6.29 -0.88
C ALA A 86 -7.24 6.77 -2.32
N VAL A 87 -6.99 8.07 -2.53
CA VAL A 87 -6.70 8.63 -3.86
C VAL A 87 -5.44 7.99 -4.45
N GLY A 88 -4.36 7.90 -3.67
CA GLY A 88 -3.12 7.25 -4.11
C GLY A 88 -3.32 5.77 -4.48
N MET A 89 -4.11 5.04 -3.70
CA MET A 89 -4.40 3.63 -3.97
C MET A 89 -5.35 3.41 -5.15
N ILE A 90 -6.31 4.31 -5.38
CA ILE A 90 -7.17 4.29 -6.58
C ILE A 90 -6.32 4.53 -7.83
N TRP A 91 -5.42 5.52 -7.79
CA TRP A 91 -4.46 5.75 -8.87
C TRP A 91 -3.61 4.50 -9.12
N ASN A 92 -3.08 3.90 -8.05
CA ASN A 92 -2.28 2.69 -8.13
C ASN A 92 -3.06 1.48 -8.69
N ALA A 93 -4.34 1.35 -8.34
CA ALA A 93 -5.20 0.31 -8.91
C ALA A 93 -5.40 0.52 -10.42
N GLY A 94 -5.53 1.77 -10.87
CA GLY A 94 -5.54 2.12 -12.29
C GLY A 94 -4.24 1.73 -13.00
N LEU A 95 -3.08 2.03 -12.39
CA LEU A 95 -1.77 1.59 -12.90
C LEU A 95 -1.65 0.07 -12.95
N GLY A 96 -2.15 -0.65 -11.94
CA GLY A 96 -2.16 -2.11 -11.92
C GLY A 96 -3.02 -2.70 -13.04
N ALA A 97 -4.22 -2.16 -13.27
CA ALA A 97 -5.07 -2.57 -14.39
C ALA A 97 -4.42 -2.30 -15.74
N TYR A 98 -3.76 -1.15 -15.90
CA TYR A 98 -2.97 -0.84 -17.09
C TYR A 98 -1.82 -1.83 -17.26
N HIS A 99 -1.06 -2.11 -16.20
CA HIS A 99 0.05 -3.05 -16.20
C HIS A 99 -0.37 -4.46 -16.64
N SER A 100 -1.42 -5.00 -16.01
CA SER A 100 -1.95 -6.32 -16.38
C SER A 100 -2.39 -6.35 -17.84
N GLY A 101 -3.07 -5.31 -18.33
CA GLY A 101 -3.46 -5.30 -19.74
C GLY A 101 -2.29 -5.10 -20.71
N VAL A 102 -1.15 -4.53 -20.27
CA VAL A 102 0.09 -4.51 -21.09
C VAL A 102 0.61 -5.94 -21.23
N GLU A 103 0.68 -6.69 -20.14
CA GLU A 103 1.12 -8.09 -20.14
C GLU A 103 0.15 -9.00 -20.94
N TRP A 104 -1.16 -8.70 -20.90
CA TRP A 104 -2.17 -9.40 -21.71
C TRP A 104 -2.24 -8.91 -23.16
N GLY A 105 -1.42 -7.94 -23.55
CA GLY A 105 -1.35 -7.43 -24.92
C GLY A 105 -2.53 -6.56 -25.37
N TRP A 106 -3.35 -6.06 -24.44
CA TRP A 106 -4.46 -5.16 -24.74
C TRP A 106 -4.00 -3.76 -25.15
N TRP A 107 -2.86 -3.33 -24.61
CA TRP A 107 -2.27 -2.01 -24.89
C TRP A 107 -0.74 -2.09 -24.96
N LYS A 108 -0.13 -1.12 -25.66
CA LYS A 108 1.32 -0.99 -25.72
C LYS A 108 1.87 -0.47 -24.39
N GLY A 109 2.75 -1.25 -23.77
CA GLY A 109 3.52 -0.81 -22.61
C GLY A 109 4.71 0.08 -22.98
N PRO A 110 5.38 0.66 -21.96
CA PRO A 110 6.71 1.26 -22.12
C PRO A 110 7.67 0.27 -22.79
N GLN A 111 8.61 0.79 -23.59
CA GLN A 111 9.53 -0.06 -24.37
C GLN A 111 10.37 -1.00 -23.48
N ASP A 112 10.64 -0.57 -22.25
CA ASP A 112 11.42 -1.32 -21.26
C ASP A 112 10.57 -2.33 -20.44
N CYS A 113 9.27 -2.44 -20.71
CA CYS A 113 8.38 -3.44 -20.08
C CYS A 113 8.25 -4.74 -20.90
N ALA A 114 8.97 -4.88 -22.01
CA ALA A 114 8.95 -6.07 -22.85
C ALA A 114 10.15 -6.98 -22.53
N GLY A 115 10.07 -7.71 -21.41
CA GLY A 115 10.92 -8.88 -21.20
C GLY A 115 10.58 -9.98 -22.22
N PRO A 116 11.50 -10.89 -22.56
CA PRO A 116 11.18 -12.02 -23.42
C PRO A 116 10.12 -12.87 -22.73
N ILE A 117 9.01 -13.11 -23.44
CA ILE A 117 8.08 -14.20 -23.15
C ILE A 117 8.75 -15.56 -23.36
#